data_AF-A0A7J3AMN5-F1
#
_entry.id   AF-A0A7J3AMN5-F1
#
_cell.length_a   1.000
_cell.length_b   1.000
_cell.length_c   1.000
_cell.angle_alpha   90.00
_cell.angle_beta   90.00
_cell.angle_gamma   90.00
#
_symmetry.space_group_name_H-M   'P 1'
#
loop_
_entity.id
_entity.type
_entity.pdbx_description
1 polymer ?
#
loop_
_entity_poly.entity_id
_entity_poly.type
_entity_poly.pdbx_seq_one_letter_code
_entity_poly.pdbx_strand_id
1 'polypeptide(L)'
;MLEIIPEKDRKFLSLFPLIATWIRRKRILSDNELSVYCNLYSEQIDIALATPESKMLEFLDRYRNDGFYGHYIKVMLSHEGIEWLRGTLRRLRELREKGK
;
A
#
# COMPACT_ATOMS: atom_id res chain seq x y z
N MET A 1 7.00 -20.28 -15.54
CA MET A 1 7.19 -19.06 -16.35
C MET A 1 7.38 -17.93 -15.35
N LEU A 2 8.54 -17.27 -15.30
CA LEU A 2 8.71 -16.09 -14.44
C LEU A 2 7.91 -14.96 -15.10
N GLU A 3 6.72 -14.66 -14.57
CA GLU A 3 5.97 -13.49 -15.03
C GLU A 3 6.84 -12.25 -14.82
N ILE A 4 7.20 -11.57 -15.91
CA ILE A 4 7.98 -10.36 -15.84
C ILE A 4 7.06 -9.28 -15.28
N ILE A 5 7.25 -8.93 -14.01
CA ILE A 5 6.52 -7.83 -13.38
C ILE A 5 6.86 -6.54 -14.14
N PRO A 6 5.85 -5.78 -14.64
CA PRO A 6 6.05 -4.50 -15.28
C PRO A 6 6.85 -3.54 -14.38
N GLU A 7 7.73 -2.73 -14.96
CA GLU A 7 8.59 -1.81 -14.19
C GLU A 7 7.77 -0.81 -13.34
N LYS A 8 6.65 -0.33 -13.88
CA LYS A 8 5.72 0.55 -13.15
C LYS A 8 5.17 -0.13 -11.89
N ASP A 9 4.89 -1.44 -11.98
CA ASP A 9 4.32 -2.21 -10.88
C ASP A 9 5.42 -2.52 -9.86
N ARG A 10 6.67 -2.77 -10.29
CA ARG A 10 7.82 -2.97 -9.39
C ARG A 10 8.07 -1.79 -8.44
N LYS A 11 7.98 -0.55 -8.93
CA LYS A 11 8.12 0.66 -8.09
C LYS A 11 7.05 0.77 -7.00
N PHE A 12 5.88 0.17 -7.22
CA PHE A 12 4.80 0.14 -6.25
C PHE A 12 4.95 -1.04 -5.28
N LEU A 13 5.25 -2.23 -5.83
CA LEU A 13 5.48 -3.45 -5.06
C LEU A 13 6.69 -3.34 -4.11
N SER A 14 7.67 -2.48 -4.39
CA SER A 14 8.83 -2.28 -3.50
C SER A 14 8.45 -1.77 -2.10
N LEU A 15 7.28 -1.15 -1.93
CA LEU A 15 6.79 -0.68 -0.62
C LEU A 15 6.12 -1.79 0.21
N PHE A 16 5.75 -2.88 -0.43
CA PHE A 16 4.93 -3.93 0.17
C PHE A 16 5.61 -4.65 1.35
N PRO A 17 6.93 -4.93 1.33
CA PRO A 17 7.61 -5.47 2.51
C PRO A 17 7.47 -4.58 3.74
N LEU A 18 7.56 -3.26 3.56
CA LEU A 18 7.47 -2.28 4.63
C LEU A 18 6.03 -2.19 5.18
N ILE A 19 5.05 -2.06 4.27
CA ILE A 19 3.63 -1.99 4.63
C ILE A 19 3.19 -3.26 5.35
N ALA A 20 3.53 -4.44 4.81
CA ALA A 20 3.22 -5.72 5.45
C ALA A 20 3.88 -5.86 6.83
N THR A 21 5.08 -5.30 7.03
CA THR A 21 5.73 -5.26 8.34
C THR A 21 4.95 -4.41 9.34
N TRP A 22 4.41 -3.27 8.92
CA TRP A 22 3.59 -2.43 9.81
C TRP A 22 2.26 -3.08 10.17
N ILE A 23 1.60 -3.70 9.20
CA ILE A 23 0.35 -4.45 9.42
C ILE A 23 0.60 -5.55 10.46
N ARG A 24 1.61 -6.39 10.24
CA ARG A 24 1.97 -7.48 11.18
C ARG A 24 2.29 -6.98 12.59
N ARG A 25 2.90 -5.80 12.70
CA ARG A 25 3.25 -5.17 13.98
C ARG A 25 2.10 -4.36 14.59
N LYS A 26 0.92 -4.34 13.95
CA LYS A 26 -0.22 -3.49 14.32
C LYS A 26 0.20 -2.03 14.53
N ARG A 27 1.17 -1.56 13.75
CA ARG A 27 1.76 -0.24 13.90
C ARG A 27 0.80 0.80 13.37
N ILE A 28 0.45 1.78 14.20
CA ILE A 28 -0.30 2.97 13.80
C ILE A 28 0.72 4.08 13.59
N LEU A 29 0.79 4.61 12.37
CA LEU A 29 1.70 5.71 12.04
C LEU A 29 1.12 7.02 12.58
N SER A 30 1.94 7.91 13.12
CA SER A 30 1.56 9.29 13.46
C SER A 30 1.35 10.13 12.20
N ASP A 31 0.71 11.29 12.34
CA ASP A 31 0.46 12.21 11.21
C ASP A 31 1.77 12.78 10.63
N ASN A 32 2.79 13.00 11.47
CA ASN A 32 4.12 13.39 11.03
C ASN A 32 4.78 12.29 10.20
N GLU A 33 4.71 11.03 10.66
CA GLU A 33 5.25 9.91 9.89
C GLU A 33 4.52 9.76 8.55
N LEU A 34 3.19 9.81 8.54
CA LEU A 34 2.40 9.77 7.31
C LEU A 34 2.76 10.90 6.36
N SER A 35 2.97 12.11 6.86
CA SER A 35 3.41 13.26 6.03
C SER A 35 4.80 13.04 5.42
N VAL A 36 5.74 12.50 6.18
CA VAL A 36 7.06 12.12 5.64
C VAL A 36 6.91 11.05 4.56
N TYR A 37 6.06 10.04 4.76
CA TYR A 37 5.80 9.01 3.75
C TYR A 37 5.12 9.57 2.49
N CYS A 38 4.17 10.50 2.62
CA CYS A 38 3.59 11.22 1.49
C CYS A 38 4.66 11.94 0.66
N ASN A 39 5.66 12.53 1.30
CA ASN A 39 6.71 13.26 0.61
C ASN A 39 7.73 12.33 -0.07
N LEU A 40 8.10 11.22 0.59
CA LEU A 40 9.07 10.27 0.07
C LEU A 40 8.52 9.41 -1.08
N TYR A 41 7.22 9.13 -1.08
CA TYR A 41 6.56 8.23 -2.04
C TYR A 41 5.32 8.87 -2.66
N SER A 42 5.43 10.15 -3.02
CA SER A 42 4.30 10.97 -3.47
C SER A 42 3.57 10.36 -4.67
N GLU A 43 4.30 9.83 -5.66
CA GLU A 43 3.72 9.16 -6.83
C GLU A 43 2.87 7.94 -6.43
N GLN A 44 3.40 7.06 -5.57
CA GLN A 44 2.70 5.85 -5.13
C GLN A 44 1.47 6.19 -4.29
N ILE A 45 1.58 7.19 -3.41
CA ILE A 45 0.47 7.65 -2.57
C ILE A 45 -0.62 8.28 -3.44
N ASP A 46 -0.28 9.05 -4.47
CA ASP A 46 -1.26 9.68 -5.36
C ASP A 46 -2.04 8.63 -6.15
N ILE A 47 -1.34 7.62 -6.67
CA ILE A 47 -1.98 6.48 -7.32
C ILE A 47 -2.89 5.76 -6.31
N ALA A 48 -2.41 5.48 -5.09
CA ALA A 48 -3.20 4.77 -4.08
C ALA A 48 -4.46 5.56 -3.65
N LEU A 49 -4.37 6.88 -3.53
CA LEU A 49 -5.49 7.75 -3.15
C LEU A 49 -6.52 7.93 -4.27
N ALA A 50 -6.09 7.91 -5.53
CA ALA A 50 -6.93 8.01 -6.71
C ALA A 50 -7.53 6.66 -7.15
N THR A 51 -6.94 5.54 -6.72
CA THR A 51 -7.38 4.20 -7.12
C THR A 51 -8.56 3.74 -6.25
N PRO A 52 -9.70 3.34 -6.84
CA PRO A 52 -10.80 2.74 -6.10
C PRO A 52 -10.34 1.49 -5.35
N GLU A 53 -10.90 1.23 -4.16
CA GLU A 53 -10.51 0.10 -3.34
C GLU A 53 -10.59 -1.23 -4.09
N SER A 54 -11.66 -1.45 -4.87
CA SER A 54 -11.82 -2.65 -5.71
C SER A 54 -10.65 -2.85 -6.68
N LYS A 55 -10.15 -1.77 -7.30
CA LYS A 55 -9.01 -1.81 -8.22
C LYS A 55 -7.68 -2.04 -7.52
N MET A 56 -7.53 -1.51 -6.30
CA MET A 56 -6.36 -1.81 -5.47
C MET A 56 -6.36 -3.30 -5.06
N LEU A 57 -7.51 -3.85 -4.69
CA LEU A 57 -7.64 -5.28 -4.36
C LEU A 57 -7.39 -6.17 -5.57
N GLU A 58 -7.91 -5.83 -6.76
CA GLU A 58 -7.59 -6.52 -8.02
C GLU A 58 -6.08 -6.50 -8.31
N PHE A 59 -5.42 -5.36 -8.08
CA PHE A 59 -3.98 -5.24 -8.26
C PHE A 59 -3.19 -6.13 -7.30
N LEU A 60 -3.56 -6.13 -6.02
CA LEU A 60 -2.95 -7.01 -5.02
C LEU A 60 -3.17 -8.48 -5.39
N ASP A 61 -4.38 -8.85 -5.80
CA ASP A 61 -4.73 -10.22 -6.14
C ASP A 61 -3.89 -10.78 -7.31
N ARG A 62 -3.63 -9.95 -8.33
CA ARG A 62 -2.78 -10.29 -9.48
C ARG A 62 -1.43 -10.85 -9.06
N TYR A 63 -0.84 -10.31 -8.00
CA TYR A 63 0.50 -10.67 -7.54
C TYR A 63 0.49 -11.56 -6.28
N ARG A 64 -0.68 -12.06 -5.85
CA ARG A 64 -0.84 -12.87 -4.62
C ARG A 64 0.04 -14.12 -4.59
N ASN A 65 0.31 -14.70 -5.75
CA ASN A 65 1.11 -15.92 -5.91
C ASN A 65 2.53 -15.63 -6.44
N ASP A 66 2.94 -14.37 -6.51
CA ASP A 66 4.30 -14.02 -6.90
C ASP A 66 5.32 -14.61 -5.91
N GLY A 67 6.45 -15.12 -6.45
CA GLY A 67 7.45 -15.83 -5.66
C GLY A 67 8.19 -14.94 -4.65
N PHE A 68 8.25 -13.62 -4.89
CA PHE A 68 8.92 -12.67 -4.01
C PHE A 68 7.95 -11.80 -3.22
N TYR A 69 6.86 -11.34 -3.84
CA TYR A 69 5.90 -10.42 -3.22
C TYR A 69 4.69 -11.11 -2.59
N GLY A 70 4.40 -12.35 -2.97
CA GLY A 70 3.14 -13.04 -2.63
C GLY A 70 2.89 -13.15 -1.12
N HIS A 71 3.91 -13.39 -0.30
CA HIS A 71 3.73 -13.48 1.15
C HIS A 71 3.46 -12.12 1.81
N TYR A 72 3.96 -11.02 1.25
CA TYR A 72 3.60 -9.67 1.71
C TYR A 72 2.18 -9.32 1.30
N ILE A 73 1.81 -9.66 0.06
CA ILE A 73 0.46 -9.43 -0.48
C ILE A 73 -0.60 -10.18 0.31
N LYS A 74 -0.34 -11.44 0.70
CA LYS A 74 -1.25 -12.20 1.56
C LYS A 74 -1.50 -11.52 2.91
N VAL A 75 -0.55 -10.76 3.44
CA VAL A 75 -0.76 -9.94 4.66
C VAL A 75 -1.72 -8.79 4.36
N MET A 76 -1.48 -8.05 3.27
CA MET A 76 -2.33 -6.92 2.88
C MET A 76 -3.76 -7.35 2.50
N LEU A 77 -3.92 -8.54 1.91
CA LEU A 77 -5.23 -9.13 1.57
C LEU A 77 -5.93 -9.83 2.74
N SER A 78 -5.28 -9.92 3.92
CA SER A 78 -5.95 -10.42 5.12
C SER A 78 -6.98 -9.42 5.63
N HIS A 79 -7.92 -9.87 6.47
CA HIS A 79 -8.91 -8.98 7.08
C HIS A 79 -8.25 -7.80 7.83
N GLU A 80 -7.25 -8.08 8.67
CA GLU A 80 -6.49 -7.03 9.36
C GLU A 80 -5.74 -6.10 8.39
N GLY A 81 -5.21 -6.65 7.30
CA GLY A 81 -4.50 -5.86 6.27
C GLY A 81 -5.42 -4.89 5.53
N ILE A 82 -6.61 -5.34 5.14
CA ILE A 82 -7.61 -4.51 4.46
C ILE A 82 -8.07 -3.37 5.38
N GLU A 83 -8.40 -3.66 6.63
CA GLU A 83 -8.81 -2.63 7.60
C GLU A 83 -7.68 -1.62 7.86
N TRP A 84 -6.44 -2.09 7.98
CA TRP A 84 -5.28 -1.20 8.14
C TRP A 84 -5.08 -0.29 6.91
N LEU A 85 -5.19 -0.84 5.69
CA LEU A 85 -5.07 -0.08 4.44
C LEU A 85 -6.17 0.98 4.33
N ARG A 86 -7.43 0.61 4.59
CA ARG A 86 -8.56 1.54 4.60
C ARG A 86 -8.35 2.69 5.59
N GLY A 87 -7.98 2.37 6.83
CA GLY A 87 -7.73 3.37 7.86
C GLY A 87 -6.58 4.31 7.51
N THR A 88 -5.49 3.77 6.96
CA THR A 88 -4.31 4.54 6.57
C THR A 88 -4.61 5.44 5.36
N LEU A 89 -5.25 4.93 4.32
CA LEU A 89 -5.62 5.72 3.14
C LEU A 89 -6.61 6.84 3.48
N ARG A 90 -7.57 6.59 4.38
CA ARG A 90 -8.47 7.63 4.87
C ARG A 90 -7.69 8.77 5.54
N ARG A 91 -6.77 8.44 6.45
CA ARG A 91 -5.93 9.45 7.14
C ARG A 91 -5.03 10.21 6.16
N LEU A 92 -4.45 9.53 5.17
CA LEU A 92 -3.65 10.17 4.13
C LEU A 92 -4.48 11.16 3.30
N ARG A 93 -5.74 10.83 2.99
CA ARG A 93 -6.67 11.74 2.30
C ARG A 93 -6.97 12.99 3.15
N GLU A 94 -7.29 12.80 4.43
CA GLU A 94 -7.53 13.91 5.37
C GLU A 94 -6.32 14.84 5.50
N LEU A 95 -5.11 14.29 5.57
CA LEU A 95 -3.88 15.08 5.63
C LEU A 95 -3.66 15.91 4.36
N ARG A 96 -4.00 15.36 3.18
CA ARG A 96 -3.91 16.09 1.92
C ARG A 96 -4.92 17.22 1.79
N GLU A 97 -6.12 17.02 2.32
CA GLU A 97 -7.18 18.05 2.30
C GLU A 97 -6.88 19.19 3.28
N LYS A 98 -6.25 18.91 4.43
CA LYS A 98 -5.84 19.93 5.42
C LYS A 98 -4.63 20.77 5.00
N GLY A 99 -3.82 20.28 4.08
CA GLY A 99 -2.62 20.96 3.56
C GLY A 99 -2.86 21.85 2.34
N LYS A 100 -4.11 21.93 1.85
CA LYS A 100 -4.56 22.87 0.81
C LYS A 100 -5.26 24.07 1.42
#